data_AF-A0A936TVR4-F1
#
_entry.id   AF-A0A936TVR4-F1
#
_cell.length_a   1.000
_cell.length_b   1.000
_cell.length_c   1.000
_cell.angle_alpha   90.00
_cell.angle_beta   90.00
_cell.angle_gamma   90.00
#
_symmetry.space_group_name_H-M   'P 1'
#
loop_
_entity.id
_entity.type
_entity.pdbx_description
1 polymer ?
#
loop_
_entity_poly.entity_id
_entity_poly.type
_entity_poly.pdbx_seq_one_letter_code
_entity_poly.pdbx_strand_id
1 'polypeptide(L)'
;MLHLLKKVMGKGEISLPQQVIEIPPTAQSLPDDEIPRYPPFVKGLPASHPDRLIETQQELIGQIRESGLASKDVYEEFYLGPLRRFASYAHLLPASETHHHRGAGGLFRHAIEVALWSLQSGDRVLLPGDQTPRRRRELEPRWHSAVFLAALCHDLGKPITDLIVTNQDGAKVWDPFCEDLYTWAIGNQVERYFLRWRKNRGTSHTSVSLLLVERIVGRSGLGWISQGDPNLVTWMMEAISGHPSQENMIHNLIVRSDQVSVTRDIESMGANFAGYEIGIPVERILLDIMRRLVRDGVWIVNEPGSRL
;
A
#
# COMPACT_ATOMS: atom_id res chain seq x y z
N MET A 1 37.44 63.99 -40.98
CA MET A 1 36.90 62.61 -41.08
C MET A 1 35.54 62.54 -40.39
N LEU A 2 34.60 63.38 -40.84
CA LEU A 2 33.26 63.55 -40.26
C LEU A 2 32.29 63.87 -41.42
N HIS A 3 32.31 63.03 -42.47
CA HIS A 3 31.50 63.27 -43.68
C HIS A 3 31.09 62.00 -44.45
N LEU A 4 31.09 60.82 -43.82
CA LEU A 4 30.80 59.56 -44.53
C LEU A 4 29.76 58.64 -43.86
N LEU A 5 28.95 59.13 -42.93
CA LEU A 5 27.86 58.36 -42.31
C LEU A 5 26.54 59.16 -42.17
N LYS A 6 26.25 60.07 -43.10
CA LYS A 6 24.94 60.76 -43.20
C LYS A 6 24.10 60.33 -44.41
N LYS A 7 24.44 59.20 -45.05
CA LYS A 7 23.77 58.71 -46.28
C LYS A 7 23.14 57.32 -46.18
N VAL A 8 22.77 56.88 -44.96
CA VAL A 8 22.06 55.59 -44.76
C VAL A 8 20.83 55.71 -43.85
N MET A 9 20.65 56.79 -43.06
CA MET A 9 19.45 56.93 -42.23
C MET A 9 18.34 57.65 -43.00
N GLY A 10 17.63 56.87 -43.82
CA GLY A 10 16.32 57.25 -44.32
C GLY A 10 15.36 57.51 -43.16
N LYS A 11 14.53 58.55 -43.31
CA LYS A 11 13.40 58.83 -42.44
C LYS A 11 12.41 57.67 -42.56
N GLY A 12 12.48 56.71 -41.64
CA GLY A 12 11.46 55.70 -41.43
C GLY A 12 11.04 55.76 -39.97
N GLU A 13 9.87 56.33 -39.71
CA GLU A 13 9.17 56.07 -38.45
C GLU A 13 8.85 54.58 -38.42
N ILE A 14 9.53 53.84 -37.54
CA ILE A 14 9.18 52.45 -37.26
C ILE A 14 8.01 52.50 -36.30
N SER A 15 6.78 52.46 -36.82
CA SER A 15 5.62 52.14 -36.00
C SER A 15 5.66 50.65 -35.68
N LEU A 16 5.95 50.31 -34.42
CA LEU A 16 5.73 48.96 -33.92
C LEU A 16 4.22 48.73 -33.89
N PRO A 17 3.68 47.70 -34.55
CA PRO A 17 2.27 47.36 -34.38
C PRO A 17 2.07 46.96 -32.92
N GLN A 18 1.31 47.75 -32.16
CA GLN A 18 0.72 47.30 -30.91
C GLN A 18 -0.31 46.23 -31.26
N GLN A 19 0.14 44.98 -31.42
CA GLN A 19 -0.74 43.85 -31.26
C GLN A 19 -1.18 43.85 -29.78
N VAL A 20 -2.35 44.42 -29.53
CA VAL A 20 -3.10 44.15 -28.32
C VAL A 20 -3.35 42.65 -28.35
N ILE A 21 -2.61 41.90 -27.54
CA ILE A 21 -2.91 40.50 -27.29
C ILE A 21 -4.23 40.51 -26.53
N GLU A 22 -5.35 40.33 -27.25
CA GLU A 22 -6.63 40.06 -26.64
C GLU A 22 -6.50 38.75 -25.85
N ILE A 23 -6.40 38.87 -24.53
CA ILE A 23 -6.47 37.73 -23.62
C ILE A 23 -7.89 37.18 -23.77
N PRO A 24 -8.08 35.93 -24.23
CA PRO A 24 -9.42 35.36 -24.40
C PRO A 24 -10.16 35.40 -23.07
N PRO A 25 -11.46 35.76 -23.02
CA PRO A 25 -12.25 35.78 -21.79
C PRO A 25 -12.70 34.35 -21.46
N THR A 26 -11.74 33.44 -21.25
CA THR A 26 -12.00 32.07 -20.77
C THR A 26 -10.74 31.38 -20.26
N ALA A 27 -9.84 32.10 -19.59
CA ALA A 27 -9.07 31.43 -18.54
C ALA A 27 -10.06 31.22 -17.39
N GLN A 28 -10.76 30.07 -17.39
CA GLN A 28 -11.46 29.62 -16.19
C GLN A 28 -10.43 29.69 -15.07
N SER A 29 -10.63 30.60 -14.12
CA SER A 29 -9.82 30.66 -12.92
C SER A 29 -9.91 29.27 -12.31
N LEU A 30 -8.80 28.53 -12.32
CA LEU A 30 -8.70 27.29 -11.57
C LEU A 30 -9.17 27.62 -10.15
N PRO A 31 -9.95 26.74 -9.50
CA PRO A 31 -10.33 26.93 -8.10
C PRO A 31 -9.10 27.37 -7.30
N ASP A 32 -9.27 28.29 -6.34
CA ASP A 32 -8.17 28.86 -5.56
C ASP A 32 -7.32 27.76 -4.85
N ASP A 33 -7.89 26.56 -4.70
CA ASP A 33 -7.28 25.32 -4.18
C ASP A 33 -6.36 24.57 -5.16
N GLU A 34 -6.39 24.88 -6.46
CA GLU A 34 -5.54 24.27 -7.50
C GLU A 34 -4.26 25.06 -7.77
N ILE A 35 -4.18 26.32 -7.33
CA ILE A 35 -2.94 27.11 -7.39
C ILE A 35 -2.09 26.76 -6.16
N PRO A 36 -0.98 26.02 -6.30
CA PRO A 36 -0.17 25.61 -5.16
C PRO A 36 0.46 26.85 -4.49
N ARG A 37 0.06 27.14 -3.25
CA ARG A 37 0.76 28.13 -2.41
C ARG A 37 2.04 27.50 -1.86
N TYR A 38 3.15 28.24 -1.85
CA TYR A 38 4.42 27.76 -1.30
C TYR A 38 4.59 28.22 0.17
N PRO A 39 4.96 27.33 1.10
CA PRO A 39 5.15 25.89 0.92
C PRO A 39 3.81 25.16 0.69
N PRO A 40 3.78 24.10 -0.14
CA PRO A 40 2.55 23.40 -0.46
C PRO A 40 1.88 22.86 0.80
N PHE A 41 0.59 23.17 0.97
CA PHE A 41 -0.22 22.51 1.99
C PHE A 41 -0.28 21.01 1.67
N VAL A 42 0.00 20.18 2.67
CA VAL A 42 -0.15 18.73 2.52
C VAL A 42 -1.64 18.44 2.36
N LYS A 43 -2.07 18.04 1.16
CA LYS A 43 -3.43 17.56 0.93
C LYS A 43 -3.57 16.22 1.65
N GLY A 44 -4.31 16.15 2.76
CA GLY A 44 -4.57 14.90 3.49
C GLY A 44 -5.23 13.84 2.62
N LEU A 45 -5.22 12.58 3.04
CA LEU A 45 -5.83 11.47 2.30
C LEU A 45 -7.37 11.56 2.40
N PRO A 46 -8.12 11.43 1.29
CA PRO A 46 -9.57 11.53 1.32
C PRO A 46 -10.19 10.29 1.98
N ALA A 47 -11.21 10.49 2.82
CA ALA A 47 -12.06 9.41 3.30
C ALA A 47 -13.03 9.00 2.17
N SER A 48 -12.67 7.97 1.42
CA SER A 48 -13.41 7.48 0.26
C SER A 48 -14.03 6.12 0.58
N HIS A 49 -15.20 5.83 0.02
CA HIS A 49 -15.86 4.54 0.26
C HIS A 49 -14.92 3.37 -0.09
N PRO A 50 -14.78 2.33 0.76
CA PRO A 50 -13.84 1.22 0.54
C PRO A 50 -14.04 0.49 -0.79
N ASP A 51 -15.26 0.44 -1.31
CA ASP A 51 -15.53 -0.15 -2.64
C ASP A 51 -14.78 0.56 -3.77
N ARG A 52 -14.52 1.88 -3.66
CA ARG A 52 -13.67 2.59 -4.64
C ARG A 52 -12.24 2.06 -4.62
N LEU A 53 -11.71 1.73 -3.45
CA LEU A 53 -10.39 1.14 -3.33
C LEU A 53 -10.37 -0.25 -3.96
N ILE A 54 -11.40 -1.06 -3.74
CA ILE A 54 -11.58 -2.37 -4.39
C ILE A 54 -11.64 -2.22 -5.92
N GLU A 55 -12.39 -1.23 -6.42
CA GLU A 55 -12.50 -0.93 -7.85
C GLU A 55 -11.14 -0.66 -8.50
N THR A 56 -10.25 0.08 -7.82
CA THR A 56 -8.89 0.33 -8.34
C THR A 56 -8.02 -0.93 -8.46
N GLN A 57 -8.42 -2.02 -7.79
CA GLN A 57 -7.67 -3.28 -7.73
C GLN A 57 -8.39 -4.44 -8.44
N GLN A 58 -9.35 -4.15 -9.32
CA GLN A 58 -10.19 -5.16 -9.97
C GLN A 58 -9.41 -6.25 -10.70
N GLU A 59 -8.27 -5.91 -11.32
CA GLU A 59 -7.44 -6.90 -12.01
C GLU A 59 -6.90 -7.97 -11.05
N LEU A 60 -6.29 -7.56 -9.94
CA LEU A 60 -5.75 -8.49 -8.93
C LEU A 60 -6.88 -9.28 -8.26
N ILE A 61 -7.99 -8.62 -7.94
CA ILE A 61 -9.15 -9.26 -7.31
C ILE A 61 -9.80 -10.26 -8.26
N GLY A 62 -9.83 -9.96 -9.56
CA GLY A 62 -10.25 -10.89 -10.60
C GLY A 62 -9.39 -12.15 -10.63
N GLN A 63 -8.06 -11.98 -10.59
CA GLN A 63 -7.13 -13.10 -10.52
C GLN A 63 -7.27 -13.93 -9.22
N ILE A 64 -7.56 -13.28 -8.07
CA ILE A 64 -7.87 -13.98 -6.82
C ILE A 64 -9.13 -14.85 -6.98
N ARG A 65 -10.17 -14.31 -7.62
CA ARG A 65 -11.41 -15.06 -7.89
C ARG A 65 -11.18 -16.30 -8.73
N GLU A 66 -10.35 -16.18 -9.77
CA GLU A 66 -9.99 -17.29 -10.64
C GLU A 66 -9.11 -18.32 -9.92
N SER A 67 -8.13 -17.86 -9.13
CA SER A 67 -7.18 -18.72 -8.42
C SER A 67 -7.78 -19.41 -7.19
N GLY A 68 -8.83 -18.84 -6.58
CA GLY A 68 -9.44 -19.39 -5.36
C GLY A 68 -10.21 -20.69 -5.56
N LEU A 69 -10.53 -21.06 -6.81
CA LEU A 69 -11.29 -22.26 -7.19
C LEU A 69 -12.57 -22.45 -6.36
N ALA A 70 -13.16 -21.34 -5.91
CA ALA A 70 -14.28 -21.31 -4.98
C ALA A 70 -15.61 -21.24 -5.72
N SER A 71 -16.66 -21.80 -5.11
CA SER A 71 -18.03 -21.49 -5.54
C SER A 71 -18.32 -20.00 -5.30
N LYS A 72 -19.35 -19.47 -5.96
CA LYS A 72 -19.74 -18.06 -5.81
C LYS A 72 -19.95 -17.68 -4.34
N ASP A 73 -20.67 -18.50 -3.59
CA ASP A 73 -21.00 -18.21 -2.19
C ASP A 73 -19.76 -18.23 -1.29
N VAL A 74 -18.86 -19.20 -1.52
CA VAL A 74 -17.57 -19.28 -0.81
C VAL A 74 -16.69 -18.07 -1.12
N TYR A 75 -16.67 -17.64 -2.39
CA TYR A 75 -15.92 -16.46 -2.80
C TYR A 75 -16.46 -15.17 -2.13
N GLU A 76 -17.77 -14.95 -2.18
CA GLU A 76 -18.41 -13.78 -1.59
C GLU A 76 -18.15 -13.71 -0.08
N GLU A 77 -18.33 -14.82 0.64
CA GLU A 77 -18.20 -14.84 2.09
C GLU A 77 -16.74 -14.83 2.57
N PHE A 78 -15.87 -15.66 1.98
CA PHE A 78 -14.53 -15.94 2.51
C PHE A 78 -13.38 -15.27 1.74
N TYR A 79 -13.66 -14.56 0.64
CA TYR A 79 -12.67 -13.77 -0.09
C TYR A 79 -13.07 -12.30 -0.17
N LEU A 80 -14.23 -12.01 -0.78
CA LEU A 80 -14.65 -10.62 -1.00
C LEU A 80 -15.04 -9.92 0.32
N GLY A 81 -15.72 -10.61 1.23
CA GLY A 81 -16.01 -10.10 2.58
C GLY A 81 -14.76 -9.64 3.33
N PRO A 82 -13.74 -10.50 3.50
CA PRO A 82 -12.45 -10.13 4.09
C PRO A 82 -11.74 -8.99 3.37
N LEU A 83 -11.74 -8.97 2.02
CA LEU A 83 -11.17 -7.86 1.25
C LEU A 83 -11.84 -6.53 1.56
N ARG A 84 -13.18 -6.49 1.64
CA ARG A 84 -13.94 -5.29 2.03
C ARG A 84 -13.61 -4.84 3.44
N ARG A 85 -13.53 -5.76 4.40
CA ARG A 85 -13.18 -5.44 5.79
C ARG A 85 -11.74 -4.92 5.89
N PHE A 86 -10.80 -5.51 5.16
CA PHE A 86 -9.42 -5.02 5.10
C PHE A 86 -9.36 -3.63 4.45
N ALA A 87 -10.04 -3.43 3.31
CA ALA A 87 -10.10 -2.14 2.64
C ALA A 87 -10.69 -1.05 3.54
N SER A 88 -11.70 -1.36 4.36
CA SER A 88 -12.26 -0.43 5.35
C SER A 88 -11.24 -0.11 6.47
N TYR A 89 -10.55 -1.14 6.96
CA TYR A 89 -9.57 -1.03 8.05
C TYR A 89 -8.31 -0.26 7.66
N ALA A 90 -7.65 -0.69 6.59
CA ALA A 90 -6.40 -0.10 6.11
C ALA A 90 -6.63 1.13 5.22
N HIS A 91 -7.80 1.27 4.58
CA HIS A 91 -8.15 2.39 3.70
C HIS A 91 -6.99 2.78 2.76
N LEU A 92 -6.55 4.04 2.78
CA LEU A 92 -5.52 4.57 1.89
C LEU A 92 -4.15 4.62 2.59
N LEU A 93 -3.97 3.87 3.67
CA LEU A 93 -2.69 3.83 4.36
C LEU A 93 -1.60 3.25 3.44
N PRO A 94 -0.38 3.83 3.47
CA PRO A 94 0.78 3.28 2.77
C PRO A 94 1.29 2.03 3.48
N ALA A 95 1.95 1.13 2.76
CA ALA A 95 2.58 -0.06 3.37
C ALA A 95 3.87 0.29 4.12
N SER A 96 4.58 1.33 3.67
CA SER A 96 5.84 1.78 4.27
C SER A 96 6.04 3.29 4.11
N GLU A 97 6.95 3.87 4.91
CA GLU A 97 7.24 5.31 4.89
C GLU A 97 8.00 5.74 3.64
N THR A 98 9.04 5.00 3.26
CA THR A 98 9.94 5.37 2.15
C THR A 98 10.35 4.21 1.27
N HIS A 99 9.85 3.00 1.53
CA HIS A 99 10.32 1.78 0.88
C HIS A 99 9.33 1.34 -0.22
N HIS A 100 8.67 0.19 -0.06
CA HIS A 100 7.68 -0.33 -1.01
C HIS A 100 6.27 0.19 -0.73
N HIS A 101 5.44 0.28 -1.76
CA HIS A 101 4.02 0.63 -1.71
C HIS A 101 3.74 1.85 -0.80
N ARG A 102 4.57 2.88 -0.94
CA ARG A 102 4.51 4.12 -0.14
C ARG A 102 3.35 5.06 -0.52
N GLY A 103 2.64 4.75 -1.61
CA GLY A 103 1.52 5.51 -2.11
C GLY A 103 0.23 5.29 -1.31
N ALA A 104 -0.77 6.14 -1.58
CA ALA A 104 -2.11 5.99 -1.02
C ALA A 104 -2.72 4.62 -1.40
N GLY A 105 -3.21 3.88 -0.40
CA GLY A 105 -3.75 2.53 -0.59
C GLY A 105 -2.68 1.44 -0.77
N GLY A 106 -1.41 1.80 -0.58
CA GLY A 106 -0.28 0.89 -0.76
C GLY A 106 -0.33 -0.32 0.18
N LEU A 107 -0.80 -0.17 1.42
CA LEU A 107 -0.93 -1.31 2.34
C LEU A 107 -1.95 -2.34 1.81
N PHE A 108 -3.09 -1.88 1.30
CA PHE A 108 -4.07 -2.76 0.70
C PHE A 108 -3.54 -3.42 -0.57
N ARG A 109 -2.90 -2.65 -1.46
CA ARG A 109 -2.27 -3.17 -2.70
C ARG A 109 -1.26 -4.28 -2.39
N HIS A 110 -0.36 -4.02 -1.44
CA HIS A 110 0.65 -5.00 -1.03
C HIS A 110 -0.01 -6.27 -0.47
N ALA A 111 -0.98 -6.12 0.45
CA ALA A 111 -1.66 -7.26 1.06
C ALA A 111 -2.37 -8.16 0.02
N ILE A 112 -3.02 -7.57 -1.00
CA ILE A 112 -3.69 -8.35 -2.04
C ILE A 112 -2.73 -9.01 -3.03
N GLU A 113 -1.56 -8.41 -3.30
CA GLU A 113 -0.51 -9.01 -4.11
C GLU A 113 0.07 -10.25 -3.41
N VAL A 114 0.42 -10.11 -2.14
CA VAL A 114 0.92 -11.22 -1.30
C VAL A 114 -0.14 -12.31 -1.20
N ALA A 115 -1.41 -11.95 -1.03
CA ALA A 115 -2.51 -12.91 -0.99
C ALA A 115 -2.71 -13.66 -2.30
N LEU A 116 -2.69 -12.97 -3.45
CA LEU A 116 -2.81 -13.59 -4.76
C LEU A 116 -1.68 -14.59 -5.03
N TRP A 117 -0.43 -14.18 -4.85
CA TRP A 117 0.70 -15.06 -5.20
C TRP A 117 0.89 -16.19 -4.19
N SER A 118 0.52 -15.98 -2.93
CA SER A 118 0.48 -17.07 -1.93
C SER A 118 -0.57 -18.10 -2.32
N LEU A 119 -1.76 -17.66 -2.73
CA LEU A 119 -2.85 -18.51 -3.20
C LEU A 119 -2.42 -19.33 -4.44
N GLN A 120 -1.86 -18.68 -5.46
CA GLN A 120 -1.36 -19.35 -6.67
C GLN A 120 -0.22 -20.35 -6.38
N SER A 121 0.62 -20.06 -5.40
CA SER A 121 1.69 -20.97 -4.98
C SER A 121 1.13 -22.14 -4.15
N GLY A 122 0.11 -21.87 -3.33
CA GLY A 122 -0.58 -22.83 -2.48
C GLY A 122 -1.38 -23.87 -3.25
N ASP A 123 -1.88 -23.54 -4.44
CA ASP A 123 -2.57 -24.46 -5.36
C ASP A 123 -1.68 -25.66 -5.77
N ARG A 124 -0.35 -25.46 -5.78
CA ARG A 124 0.62 -26.50 -6.14
C ARG A 124 1.04 -27.40 -4.98
N VAL A 125 0.53 -27.14 -3.78
CA VAL A 125 0.94 -27.83 -2.57
C VAL A 125 0.12 -29.10 -2.37
N LEU A 126 0.82 -30.25 -2.29
CA LEU A 126 0.20 -31.52 -1.93
C LEU A 126 0.04 -31.60 -0.41
N LEU A 127 -1.21 -31.54 0.06
CA LEU A 127 -1.51 -31.68 1.48
C LEU A 127 -1.15 -33.08 1.99
N PRO A 128 -0.48 -33.18 3.15
CA PRO A 128 -0.03 -34.45 3.71
C PRO A 128 -1.19 -35.34 4.18
N GLY A 129 -0.92 -36.64 4.23
CA GLY A 129 -1.86 -37.68 4.67
C GLY A 129 -2.58 -38.38 3.51
N ASP A 130 -2.88 -39.67 3.69
CA ASP A 130 -3.70 -40.43 2.76
C ASP A 130 -5.17 -40.01 2.90
N GLN A 131 -5.59 -39.07 2.05
CA GLN A 131 -6.94 -38.51 2.06
C GLN A 131 -7.78 -39.15 0.97
N THR A 132 -8.98 -39.61 1.33
CA THR A 132 -9.96 -40.05 0.32
C THR A 132 -10.28 -38.90 -0.67
N PRO A 133 -10.63 -39.20 -1.93
CA PRO A 133 -10.96 -38.16 -2.91
C PRO A 133 -12.06 -37.20 -2.45
N ARG A 134 -13.04 -37.70 -1.68
CA ARG A 134 -14.10 -36.89 -1.08
C ARG A 134 -13.53 -35.88 -0.08
N ARG A 135 -12.69 -36.35 0.84
CA ARG A 135 -12.08 -35.50 1.86
C ARG A 135 -11.18 -34.43 1.24
N ARG A 136 -10.45 -34.76 0.17
CA ARG A 136 -9.66 -33.78 -0.58
C ARG A 136 -10.52 -32.65 -1.15
N ARG A 137 -11.63 -32.98 -1.83
CA ARG A 137 -12.56 -31.97 -2.38
C ARG A 137 -13.19 -31.08 -1.30
N GLU A 138 -13.38 -31.61 -0.10
CA GLU A 138 -13.88 -30.84 1.03
C GLU A 138 -12.79 -29.91 1.63
N LEU A 139 -11.55 -30.38 1.71
CA LEU A 139 -10.45 -29.65 2.36
C LEU A 139 -9.83 -28.57 1.46
N GLU A 140 -9.73 -28.82 0.16
CA GLU A 140 -9.02 -27.97 -0.80
C GLU A 140 -9.52 -26.50 -0.84
N PRO A 141 -10.84 -26.20 -0.89
CA PRO A 141 -11.31 -24.81 -0.81
C PRO A 141 -10.95 -24.11 0.51
N ARG A 142 -10.87 -24.87 1.61
CA ARG A 142 -10.53 -24.35 2.94
C ARG A 142 -9.04 -24.10 3.07
N TRP A 143 -8.21 -24.95 2.47
CA TRP A 143 -6.78 -24.71 2.32
C TRP A 143 -6.51 -23.42 1.56
N HIS A 144 -7.11 -23.26 0.37
CA HIS A 144 -6.96 -22.04 -0.43
C HIS A 144 -7.38 -20.79 0.33
N SER A 145 -8.52 -20.84 1.02
CA SER A 145 -8.98 -19.72 1.83
C SER A 145 -8.04 -19.45 3.01
N ALA A 146 -7.52 -20.47 3.68
CA ALA A 146 -6.57 -20.30 4.77
C ALA A 146 -5.27 -19.62 4.31
N VAL A 147 -4.70 -20.06 3.19
CA VAL A 147 -3.50 -19.44 2.59
C VAL A 147 -3.78 -17.99 2.22
N PHE A 148 -4.89 -17.73 1.53
CA PHE A 148 -5.30 -16.38 1.13
C PHE A 148 -5.47 -15.45 2.33
N LEU A 149 -6.18 -15.88 3.38
CA LEU A 149 -6.49 -15.05 4.54
C LEU A 149 -5.28 -14.81 5.43
N ALA A 150 -4.40 -15.81 5.58
CA ALA A 150 -3.15 -15.62 6.31
C ALA A 150 -2.24 -14.61 5.60
N ALA A 151 -2.14 -14.71 4.27
CA ALA A 151 -1.37 -13.78 3.46
C ALA A 151 -1.96 -12.36 3.49
N LEU A 152 -3.29 -12.22 3.38
CA LEU A 152 -3.97 -10.93 3.47
C LEU A 152 -3.71 -10.25 4.82
N CYS A 153 -3.65 -11.02 5.91
CA CYS A 153 -3.53 -10.48 7.27
C CYS A 153 -2.08 -10.36 7.79
N HIS A 154 -1.07 -10.74 7.02
CA HIS A 154 0.31 -10.85 7.52
C HIS A 154 0.82 -9.51 8.12
N ASP A 155 0.48 -8.40 7.47
CA ASP A 155 0.92 -7.04 7.83
C ASP A 155 -0.17 -6.19 8.50
N LEU A 156 -1.25 -6.83 8.94
CA LEU A 156 -2.44 -6.16 9.46
C LEU A 156 -2.17 -5.28 10.70
N GLY A 157 -1.12 -5.58 11.47
CA GLY A 157 -0.70 -4.82 12.64
C GLY A 157 0.09 -3.54 12.34
N LYS A 158 0.56 -3.32 11.10
CA LYS A 158 1.37 -2.14 10.73
C LYS A 158 0.67 -0.81 11.07
N PRO A 159 -0.63 -0.60 10.76
CA PRO A 159 -1.33 0.62 11.14
C PRO A 159 -1.30 0.90 12.66
N ILE A 160 -1.30 -0.15 13.48
CA ILE A 160 -1.23 -0.01 14.94
C ILE A 160 0.17 0.39 15.38
N THR A 161 1.22 -0.22 14.86
CA THR A 161 2.58 -0.03 15.39
C THR A 161 3.28 1.18 14.79
N ASP A 162 2.95 1.53 13.55
CA ASP A 162 3.78 2.43 12.76
C ASP A 162 3.13 3.79 12.55
N LEU A 163 1.81 3.89 12.71
CA LEU A 163 1.05 5.07 12.30
C LEU A 163 0.24 5.69 13.45
N ILE A 164 0.06 6.99 13.31
CA ILE A 164 -0.94 7.80 14.02
C ILE A 164 -1.72 8.51 12.92
N VAL A 165 -3.04 8.30 12.92
CA VAL A 165 -3.94 8.92 11.94
C VAL A 165 -4.81 9.94 12.65
N THR A 166 -4.85 11.16 12.13
CA THR A 166 -5.63 12.25 12.71
C THR A 166 -6.46 12.99 11.67
N ASN A 167 -7.45 13.74 12.13
CA ASN A 167 -8.08 14.78 11.30
C ASN A 167 -7.13 15.98 11.10
N GLN A 168 -7.59 17.00 10.37
CA GLN A 168 -6.78 18.15 9.94
C GLN A 168 -6.18 18.98 11.08
N ASP A 169 -6.94 19.23 12.14
CA ASP A 169 -6.46 20.00 13.31
C ASP A 169 -5.75 19.11 14.36
N GLY A 170 -5.77 17.78 14.17
CA GLY A 170 -5.18 16.83 15.10
C GLY A 170 -6.02 16.55 16.35
N ALA A 171 -7.21 17.13 16.49
CA ALA A 171 -8.07 16.98 17.66
C ALA A 171 -8.67 15.56 17.76
N LYS A 172 -8.90 14.91 16.62
CA LYS A 172 -9.41 13.55 16.55
C LYS A 172 -8.32 12.61 16.08
N VAL A 173 -8.14 11.52 16.82
CA VAL A 173 -7.16 10.48 16.54
C VAL A 173 -7.90 9.17 16.33
N TRP A 174 -7.58 8.45 15.26
CA TRP A 174 -8.11 7.11 15.03
C TRP A 174 -7.49 6.12 16.00
N ASP A 175 -8.33 5.35 16.68
CA ASP A 175 -7.90 4.19 17.46
C ASP A 175 -8.12 2.90 16.65
N PRO A 176 -7.05 2.30 16.09
CA PRO A 176 -7.15 1.07 15.31
C PRO A 176 -7.62 -0.15 16.10
N PHE A 177 -7.65 -0.09 17.44
CA PHE A 177 -8.24 -1.13 18.28
C PHE A 177 -9.74 -0.98 18.44
N CYS A 178 -10.33 0.20 18.22
CA CYS A 178 -11.77 0.39 18.41
C CYS A 178 -12.56 0.08 17.14
N GLU A 179 -12.13 0.59 16.01
CA GLU A 179 -12.90 0.58 14.77
C GLU A 179 -11.99 0.66 13.53
N ASP A 180 -12.55 0.41 12.36
CA ASP A 180 -11.84 0.58 11.09
C ASP A 180 -11.70 2.06 10.70
N LEU A 181 -10.68 2.39 9.90
CA LEU A 181 -10.34 3.78 9.60
C LEU A 181 -11.44 4.50 8.81
N TYR A 182 -12.14 3.81 7.92
CA TYR A 182 -13.26 4.39 7.19
C TYR A 182 -14.42 4.75 8.13
N THR A 183 -14.86 3.80 8.97
CA THR A 183 -15.95 4.04 9.94
C THR A 183 -15.61 5.18 10.88
N TRP A 184 -14.37 5.24 11.39
CA TRP A 184 -13.91 6.35 12.22
C TRP A 184 -14.02 7.69 11.48
N ALA A 185 -13.58 7.74 10.22
CA ALA A 185 -13.59 8.96 9.44
C ALA A 185 -15.02 9.47 9.21
N ILE A 186 -15.95 8.58 8.83
CA ILE A 186 -17.36 8.93 8.62
C ILE A 186 -18.03 9.35 9.93
N GLY A 187 -17.87 8.57 11.00
CA GLY A 187 -18.46 8.86 12.30
C GLY A 187 -17.97 10.19 12.89
N ASN A 188 -16.76 10.62 12.50
CA ASN A 188 -16.16 11.87 12.95
C ASN A 188 -16.25 13.02 11.96
N GLN A 189 -16.92 12.85 10.81
CA GLN A 189 -17.01 13.85 9.75
C GLN A 189 -15.63 14.33 9.24
N VAL A 190 -14.70 13.38 9.12
CA VAL A 190 -13.34 13.62 8.62
C VAL A 190 -13.32 13.39 7.11
N GLU A 191 -13.34 14.48 6.33
CA GLU A 191 -13.22 14.39 4.86
C GLU A 191 -11.82 13.99 4.42
N ARG A 192 -10.80 14.49 5.13
CA ARG A 192 -9.39 14.19 4.89
C ARG A 192 -8.66 13.92 6.20
N TYR A 193 -7.88 12.84 6.22
CA TYR A 193 -7.04 12.48 7.36
C TYR A 193 -5.56 12.58 7.03
N PHE A 194 -4.75 12.67 8.08
CA PHE A 194 -3.33 12.94 8.03
C PHE A 194 -2.58 11.86 8.77
N LEU A 195 -1.40 11.51 8.25
CA LEU A 195 -0.57 10.43 8.76
C LEU A 195 0.66 10.99 9.44
N ARG A 196 0.99 10.43 10.60
CA ARG A 196 2.28 10.62 11.26
C ARG A 196 2.88 9.27 11.59
N TRP A 197 4.14 9.09 11.26
CA TRP A 197 4.88 7.88 11.58
C TRP A 197 5.35 7.90 13.04
N ARG A 198 5.20 6.77 13.74
CA ARG A 198 5.75 6.59 15.07
C ARG A 198 7.27 6.42 15.00
N LYS A 199 7.97 6.97 16.00
CA LYS A 199 9.42 6.79 16.17
C LYS A 199 9.70 5.41 16.78
N ASN A 200 10.85 4.81 16.48
CA ASN A 200 11.30 3.50 16.99
C ASN A 200 10.33 2.33 16.67
N ARG A 201 10.00 2.18 15.38
CA ARG A 201 9.21 1.04 14.88
C ARG A 201 10.00 -0.27 15.08
N GLY A 202 9.36 -1.27 15.68
CA GLY A 202 9.91 -2.61 15.87
C GLY A 202 9.11 -3.68 15.11
N THR A 203 9.44 -4.95 15.33
CA THR A 203 8.75 -6.10 14.71
C THR A 203 7.42 -6.47 15.40
N SER A 204 6.96 -5.66 16.36
CA SER A 204 5.76 -5.91 17.17
C SER A 204 4.45 -6.00 16.37
N HIS A 205 4.44 -5.56 15.11
CA HIS A 205 3.24 -5.62 14.27
C HIS A 205 2.75 -7.05 14.07
N THR A 206 3.66 -8.04 13.98
CA THR A 206 3.31 -9.46 13.81
C THR A 206 2.44 -9.99 14.95
N SER A 207 2.80 -9.70 16.21
CA SER A 207 2.01 -10.11 17.38
C SER A 207 0.69 -9.35 17.48
N VAL A 208 0.68 -8.08 17.10
CA VAL A 208 -0.52 -7.23 17.14
C VAL A 208 -1.50 -7.57 16.02
N SER A 209 -1.03 -8.05 14.85
CA SER A 209 -1.87 -8.53 13.74
C SER A 209 -2.90 -9.55 14.22
N LEU A 210 -2.52 -10.42 15.15
CA LEU A 210 -3.40 -11.47 15.70
C LEU A 210 -4.67 -10.92 16.36
N LEU A 211 -4.62 -9.72 16.95
CA LEU A 211 -5.79 -9.07 17.57
C LEU A 211 -6.84 -8.63 16.54
N LEU A 212 -6.44 -8.52 15.27
CA LEU A 212 -7.28 -8.02 14.19
C LEU A 212 -7.73 -9.12 13.22
N VAL A 213 -7.14 -10.32 13.26
CA VAL A 213 -7.48 -11.41 12.33
C VAL A 213 -8.97 -11.74 12.36
N GLU A 214 -9.58 -11.88 13.53
CA GLU A 214 -11.03 -12.15 13.63
C GLU A 214 -11.87 -11.04 12.99
N ARG A 215 -11.43 -9.77 13.03
CA ARG A 215 -12.15 -8.66 12.41
C ARG A 215 -12.14 -8.74 10.89
N ILE A 216 -11.03 -9.19 10.32
CA ILE A 216 -10.90 -9.31 8.87
C ILE A 216 -11.47 -10.63 8.37
N VAL A 217 -11.19 -11.76 9.03
CA VAL A 217 -11.64 -13.08 8.60
C VAL A 217 -13.09 -13.35 8.98
N GLY A 218 -13.52 -12.89 10.16
CA GLY A 218 -14.84 -13.17 10.73
C GLY A 218 -14.93 -14.54 11.39
N ARG A 219 -15.86 -14.68 12.35
CA ARG A 219 -16.11 -15.94 13.07
C ARG A 219 -16.56 -17.08 12.15
N SER A 220 -17.41 -16.79 11.16
CA SER A 220 -17.85 -17.79 10.20
C SER A 220 -16.69 -18.32 9.36
N GLY A 221 -15.78 -17.45 8.92
CA GLY A 221 -14.57 -17.82 8.18
C GLY A 221 -13.64 -18.73 8.99
N LEU A 222 -13.28 -18.33 10.21
CA LEU A 222 -12.44 -19.14 11.10
C LEU A 222 -13.11 -20.48 11.42
N GLY A 223 -14.42 -20.48 11.70
CA GLY A 223 -15.19 -21.68 11.96
C GLY A 223 -15.24 -22.63 10.76
N TRP A 224 -15.47 -22.10 9.56
CA TRP A 224 -15.56 -22.88 8.32
C TRP A 224 -14.22 -23.55 7.97
N ILE A 225 -13.10 -22.85 8.16
CA ILE A 225 -11.75 -23.40 7.97
C ILE A 225 -11.47 -24.49 9.01
N SER A 226 -11.75 -24.22 10.29
CA SER A 226 -11.53 -25.16 11.40
C SER A 226 -12.33 -26.46 11.26
N GLN A 227 -13.57 -26.39 10.75
CA GLN A 227 -14.38 -27.58 10.45
C GLN A 227 -13.75 -28.49 9.38
N GLY A 228 -12.97 -27.90 8.47
CA GLY A 228 -12.15 -28.67 7.54
C GLY A 228 -11.02 -29.32 8.27
N ASP A 229 -10.10 -28.53 8.79
CA ASP A 229 -8.97 -28.99 9.59
C ASP A 229 -8.57 -27.89 10.58
N PRO A 230 -8.66 -28.14 11.91
CA PRO A 230 -8.25 -27.17 12.93
C PRO A 230 -6.79 -26.70 12.81
N ASN A 231 -5.91 -27.53 12.22
CA ASN A 231 -4.52 -27.16 11.99
C ASN A 231 -4.39 -26.00 11.01
N LEU A 232 -5.33 -25.83 10.07
CA LEU A 232 -5.29 -24.69 9.14
C LEU A 232 -5.40 -23.36 9.88
N VAL A 233 -6.30 -23.25 10.85
CA VAL A 233 -6.43 -22.02 11.66
C VAL A 233 -5.16 -21.80 12.49
N THR A 234 -4.59 -22.86 13.05
CA THR A 234 -3.33 -22.78 13.80
C THR A 234 -2.19 -22.30 12.90
N TRP A 235 -2.04 -22.89 11.71
CA TRP A 235 -1.02 -22.49 10.74
C TRP A 235 -1.21 -21.07 10.21
N MET A 236 -2.46 -20.60 10.04
CA MET A 236 -2.73 -19.20 9.71
C MET A 236 -2.18 -18.27 10.79
N MET A 237 -2.52 -18.51 12.07
CA MET A 237 -2.09 -17.65 13.18
C MET A 237 -0.57 -17.67 13.34
N GLU A 238 0.04 -18.85 13.29
CA GLU A 238 1.48 -19.03 13.32
C GLU A 238 2.18 -18.26 12.20
N ALA A 239 1.67 -18.36 10.96
CA ALA A 239 2.25 -17.69 9.81
C ALA A 239 2.15 -16.16 9.92
N ILE A 240 1.00 -15.63 10.36
CA ILE A 240 0.79 -14.20 10.61
C ILE A 240 1.70 -13.68 11.73
N SER A 241 1.87 -14.48 12.79
CA SER A 241 2.71 -14.11 13.93
C SER A 241 4.21 -14.19 13.64
N GLY A 242 4.62 -14.78 12.51
CA GLY A 242 6.01 -15.00 12.16
C GLY A 242 6.71 -16.13 12.93
N HIS A 243 5.96 -16.98 13.65
CA HIS A 243 6.48 -18.08 14.47
C HIS A 243 5.87 -19.43 14.03
N PRO A 244 6.23 -19.94 12.83
CA PRO A 244 5.69 -21.19 12.31
C PRO A 244 6.17 -22.43 13.07
N SER A 245 5.27 -23.40 13.25
CA SER A 245 5.66 -24.78 13.55
C SER A 245 6.37 -25.42 12.34
N GLN A 246 7.10 -26.51 12.57
CA GLN A 246 7.81 -27.23 11.50
C GLN A 246 6.85 -27.82 10.45
N GLU A 247 5.60 -28.08 10.84
CA GLU A 247 4.56 -28.64 9.97
C GLU A 247 3.83 -27.56 9.17
N ASN A 248 4.06 -26.27 9.45
CA ASN A 248 3.33 -25.17 8.84
C ASN A 248 3.69 -24.98 7.37
N MET A 249 2.78 -25.39 6.50
CA MET A 249 2.94 -25.30 5.05
C MET A 249 2.58 -23.93 4.47
N ILE A 250 1.91 -23.06 5.24
CA ILE A 250 1.43 -21.74 4.79
C ILE A 250 2.55 -20.70 4.86
N HIS A 251 3.36 -20.73 5.92
CA HIS A 251 4.31 -19.66 6.22
C HIS A 251 5.28 -19.34 5.07
N ASN A 252 5.90 -20.36 4.48
CA ASN A 252 6.87 -20.16 3.40
C ASN A 252 6.23 -19.64 2.10
N LEU A 253 4.93 -19.88 1.89
CA LEU A 253 4.21 -19.32 0.74
C LEU A 253 4.07 -17.80 0.88
N ILE A 254 3.76 -17.34 2.09
CA ILE A 254 3.60 -15.92 2.42
C ILE A 254 4.94 -15.21 2.33
N VAL A 255 5.99 -15.73 2.99
CA VAL A 255 7.32 -15.11 3.00
C VAL A 255 7.86 -14.91 1.59
N ARG A 256 7.69 -15.89 0.69
CA ARG A 256 8.14 -15.75 -0.70
C ARG A 256 7.31 -14.72 -1.46
N SER A 257 5.99 -14.72 -1.25
CA SER A 257 5.08 -13.80 -1.94
C SER A 257 5.27 -12.34 -1.50
N ASP A 258 5.56 -12.12 -0.22
CA ASP A 258 5.98 -10.83 0.33
C ASP A 258 7.24 -10.32 -0.37
N GLN A 259 8.30 -11.13 -0.41
CA GLN A 259 9.55 -10.79 -1.09
C GLN A 259 9.34 -10.42 -2.56
N VAL A 260 8.46 -11.16 -3.26
CA VAL A 260 8.11 -10.88 -4.66
C VAL A 260 7.37 -9.55 -4.80
N SER A 261 6.45 -9.22 -3.89
CA SER A 261 5.71 -7.93 -3.90
C SER A 261 6.63 -6.76 -3.70
N VAL A 262 7.48 -6.83 -2.68
CA VAL A 262 8.45 -5.78 -2.37
C VAL A 262 9.40 -5.58 -3.56
N THR A 263 9.93 -6.67 -4.13
CA THR A 263 10.88 -6.59 -5.25
C THR A 263 10.24 -5.93 -6.47
N ARG A 264 9.03 -6.37 -6.86
CA ARG A 264 8.33 -5.82 -8.04
C ARG A 264 7.99 -4.34 -7.88
N ASP A 265 7.57 -3.90 -6.69
CA ASP A 265 7.28 -2.49 -6.45
C ASP A 265 8.53 -1.63 -6.56
N ILE A 266 9.65 -2.08 -5.96
CA ILE A 266 10.94 -1.37 -6.04
C ILE A 266 11.43 -1.26 -7.50
N GLU A 267 11.34 -2.35 -8.28
CA GLU A 267 11.71 -2.35 -9.69
C GLU A 267 10.83 -1.41 -10.53
N SER A 268 9.51 -1.45 -10.31
CA SER A 268 8.55 -0.57 -10.97
C SER A 268 8.79 0.90 -10.65
N MET A 269 9.12 1.23 -9.39
CA MET A 269 9.53 2.58 -9.01
C MET A 269 10.76 3.02 -9.81
N GLY A 270 11.82 2.20 -9.85
CA GLY A 270 13.03 2.51 -10.60
C GLY A 270 12.78 2.82 -12.08
N ALA A 271 11.86 2.07 -12.71
CA ALA A 271 11.46 2.30 -14.10
C ALA A 271 10.61 3.58 -14.27
N ASN A 272 9.65 3.85 -13.37
CA ASN A 272 8.77 5.01 -13.44
C ASN A 272 9.52 6.34 -13.19
N PHE A 273 10.54 6.35 -12.33
CA PHE A 273 11.36 7.54 -12.07
C PHE A 273 12.34 7.87 -13.20
N ALA A 274 12.60 6.95 -14.12
CA ALA A 274 13.40 7.23 -15.33
C ALA A 274 12.64 8.08 -16.37
N GLY A 275 11.31 8.24 -16.23
CA GLY A 275 10.45 8.94 -17.20
C GLY A 275 9.90 10.31 -16.76
N TYR A 276 10.13 10.76 -15.52
CA TYR A 276 9.65 12.06 -15.04
C TYR A 276 10.80 13.06 -14.85
N GLU A 277 10.87 14.07 -15.72
CA GLU A 277 11.81 15.20 -15.63
C GLU A 277 11.53 16.16 -14.44
N ILE A 278 10.46 15.93 -13.68
CA ILE A 278 10.17 16.67 -12.44
C ILE A 278 10.84 15.95 -11.28
N GLY A 279 12.11 16.29 -11.06
CA GLY A 279 12.86 16.18 -9.81
C GLY A 279 12.69 14.88 -9.03
N ILE A 280 13.53 13.89 -9.33
CA ILE A 280 13.80 12.79 -8.40
C ILE A 280 14.36 13.43 -7.11
N PRO A 281 13.80 13.18 -5.90
CA PRO A 281 14.44 13.61 -4.66
C PRO A 281 15.59 12.65 -4.35
N VAL A 282 16.58 12.58 -5.25
CA VAL A 282 17.75 11.70 -5.19
C VAL A 282 18.44 11.88 -3.84
N GLU A 283 18.48 13.11 -3.34
CA GLU A 283 19.05 13.46 -2.05
C GLU A 283 18.36 12.72 -0.91
N ARG A 284 17.03 12.57 -0.96
CA ARG A 284 16.26 11.88 0.08
C ARG A 284 16.49 10.36 0.03
N ILE A 285 16.52 9.79 -1.17
CA ILE A 285 16.78 8.36 -1.38
C ILE A 285 18.21 8.03 -0.92
N LEU A 286 19.19 8.85 -1.31
CA LEU A 286 20.57 8.70 -0.88
C LEU A 286 20.69 8.84 0.64
N LEU A 287 20.10 9.88 1.24
CA LEU A 287 20.13 10.07 2.70
C LEU A 287 19.54 8.87 3.47
N ASP A 288 18.46 8.27 2.97
CA ASP A 288 17.83 7.12 3.63
C ASP A 288 18.64 5.83 3.47
N ILE A 289 19.27 5.62 2.29
CA ILE A 289 20.23 4.52 2.10
C ILE A 289 21.43 4.72 3.04
N MET A 290 21.98 5.93 3.12
CA MET A 290 23.10 6.25 4.02
C MET A 290 22.73 5.99 5.48
N ARG A 291 21.55 6.44 5.94
CA ARG A 291 21.04 6.17 7.30
C ARG A 291 20.89 4.68 7.58
N ARG A 292 20.37 3.92 6.60
CA ARG A 292 20.24 2.47 6.72
C ARG A 292 21.62 1.81 6.82
N LEU A 293 22.57 2.18 5.98
CA LEU A 293 23.92 1.60 5.99
C LEU A 293 24.66 1.88 7.30
N VAL A 294 24.46 3.05 7.91
CA VAL A 294 24.99 3.36 9.25
C VAL A 294 24.30 2.51 10.32
N ARG A 295 22.96 2.44 10.31
CA ARG A 295 22.19 1.66 11.29
C ARG A 295 22.52 0.16 11.23
N ASP A 296 22.67 -0.36 10.02
CA ASP A 296 22.96 -1.78 9.77
C ASP A 296 24.47 -2.09 9.95
N GLY A 297 25.28 -1.11 10.37
CA GLY A 297 26.71 -1.27 10.69
C GLY A 297 27.64 -1.44 9.48
N VAL A 298 27.11 -1.31 8.27
CA VAL A 298 27.86 -1.43 7.01
C VAL A 298 28.74 -0.20 6.77
N TRP A 299 28.23 0.98 7.15
CA TRP A 299 29.00 2.22 7.16
C TRP A 299 29.37 2.58 8.59
N ILE A 300 30.66 2.54 8.85
CA ILE A 300 31.28 2.95 10.10
C ILE A 300 31.49 4.46 10.05
N VAL A 301 31.57 5.15 11.18
CA VAL A 301 31.70 6.62 11.23
C VAL A 301 33.01 6.97 11.93
N ASN A 302 33.80 7.86 11.33
CA ASN A 302 35.09 8.35 11.88
C ASN A 302 36.17 7.26 12.09
N GLU A 303 36.16 6.19 11.29
CA GLU A 303 37.24 5.20 11.26
C GLU A 303 38.12 5.32 10.00
N PRO A 304 39.42 5.01 10.06
CA PRO A 304 40.29 5.03 8.89
C PRO A 304 39.77 4.10 7.78
N GLY A 305 39.47 4.67 6.59
CA GLY A 305 38.84 3.94 5.47
C GLY A 305 37.32 4.06 5.41
N SER A 306 36.71 4.78 6.35
CA SER A 306 35.29 5.11 6.35
C SER A 306 34.88 6.04 5.20
N ARG A 307 33.62 5.89 4.75
CA ARG A 307 32.94 6.81 3.81
C ARG A 307 32.19 7.95 4.52
N LEU A 308 32.20 7.95 5.86
CA LEU A 308 31.57 8.90 6.78
C LEU A 308 32.47 9.31 7.95
#